data_AF-A0A4W4GDR7-F1
#
_entry.id   AF-A0A4W4GDR7-F1
#
_cell.length_a   1.000
_cell.length_b   1.000
_cell.length_c   1.000
_cell.angle_alpha   90.00
_cell.angle_beta   90.00
_cell.angle_gamma   90.00
#
_symmetry.space_group_name_H-M   'P 1'
#
loop_
_entity.id
_entity.type
_entity.pdbx_description
1 polymer ?
#
loop_
_entity_poly.entity_id
_entity_poly.type
_entity_poly.pdbx_seq_one_letter_code
_entity_poly.pdbx_strand_id
1 'polypeptide(L)'
;MDGQAKTILQRIIRKIPNKKLEVTLKSWDRLSTEQLESLDCTQPKWLFLENLISRCGEKRLGLKAVTKLEMVYYIDNPNQGTWQAFQLMEAEDDAVSVSFTQFRERFKANLEEDFRHISIRMKKLEDGAIWIRIAWGDNFRKPNHLKPTYVVHYLQTPYVFFLNFMSKHKPFLYEALFRATRHTSIKEAHLSGRSLTALRDLVMRQYQQVFPTKDRTLKERNGTPLHPNIEKEHAEYAERRHQMACEAFGDGILPKLERAVYKLETRYRGNSSNTLNDKDELFRGVVKFSSSNLLQSFHHCVATGIVEGPVTPLLSSITQKGKNYFVITDKVPGATH
;
A
#
# COMPACT_ATOMS: atom_id res chain seq x y z
N MET A 1 -26.89 4.99 -21.48
CA MET A 1 -25.54 5.03 -20.85
C MET A 1 -24.51 4.61 -21.89
N ASP A 2 -23.33 5.23 -21.92
CA ASP A 2 -22.24 4.88 -22.86
C ASP A 2 -21.72 3.44 -22.68
N GLY A 3 -21.20 2.83 -23.75
CA GLY A 3 -20.70 1.45 -23.74
C GLY A 3 -19.54 1.24 -22.77
N GLN A 4 -18.60 2.19 -22.68
CA GLN A 4 -17.48 2.10 -21.75
C GLN A 4 -17.95 2.19 -20.29
N ALA A 5 -18.91 3.09 -20.03
CA ALA A 5 -19.54 3.23 -18.72
C ALA A 5 -20.26 1.94 -18.29
N LYS A 6 -20.98 1.28 -19.21
CA LYS A 6 -21.59 -0.04 -18.96
C LYS A 6 -20.53 -1.07 -18.57
N THR A 7 -19.48 -1.24 -19.36
CA THR A 7 -18.43 -2.24 -19.08
C THR A 7 -17.76 -2.05 -17.71
N ILE A 8 -17.46 -0.81 -17.32
CA ILE A 8 -16.87 -0.51 -16.00
C ILE A 8 -17.86 -0.86 -14.89
N LEU A 9 -19.12 -0.44 -15.03
CA LEU A 9 -20.17 -0.74 -14.05
C LEU A 9 -20.30 -2.27 -13.86
N GLN A 10 -20.40 -3.01 -14.96
CA GLN A 10 -20.49 -4.47 -14.92
C GLN A 10 -19.29 -5.09 -14.19
N ARG A 11 -18.07 -4.63 -14.46
CA ARG A 11 -16.85 -5.12 -13.81
C ARG A 11 -16.85 -4.84 -12.30
N ILE A 12 -17.30 -3.67 -11.87
CA ILE A 12 -17.32 -3.29 -10.45
C ILE A 12 -18.38 -4.07 -9.68
N ILE A 13 -19.61 -4.15 -10.19
CA ILE A 13 -20.69 -4.93 -9.56
C ILE A 13 -20.32 -6.41 -9.44
N ARG A 14 -19.65 -6.99 -10.45
CA ARG A 14 -19.14 -8.37 -10.37
C ARG A 14 -18.13 -8.58 -9.23
N LYS A 15 -17.34 -7.57 -8.86
CA LYS A 15 -16.35 -7.66 -7.78
C LYS A 15 -16.93 -7.46 -6.38
N ILE A 16 -17.95 -6.62 -6.23
CA ILE A 16 -18.54 -6.30 -4.92
C ILE A 16 -19.38 -7.49 -4.42
N PRO A 17 -19.12 -8.07 -3.23
CA PRO A 17 -19.99 -9.10 -2.67
C PRO A 17 -21.42 -8.59 -2.48
N ASN A 18 -22.45 -9.43 -2.67
CA ASN A 18 -23.86 -8.98 -2.60
C ASN A 18 -24.19 -8.26 -1.29
N LYS A 19 -23.70 -8.79 -0.16
CA LYS A 19 -23.86 -8.20 1.19
C LYS A 19 -23.30 -6.77 1.33
N LYS A 20 -22.42 -6.34 0.42
CA LYS A 20 -21.79 -5.00 0.41
C LYS A 20 -22.33 -4.08 -0.70
N LEU A 21 -23.16 -4.59 -1.63
CA LEU A 21 -23.64 -3.81 -2.77
C LEU A 21 -24.41 -2.57 -2.32
N GLU A 22 -25.35 -2.74 -1.41
CA GLU A 22 -26.20 -1.66 -0.91
C GLU A 22 -25.37 -0.54 -0.26
N VAL A 23 -24.43 -0.91 0.62
CA VAL A 23 -23.54 0.05 1.30
C VAL A 23 -22.68 0.80 0.28
N THR A 24 -22.06 0.11 -0.68
CA THR A 24 -21.23 0.76 -1.71
C THR A 24 -22.06 1.69 -2.61
N LEU A 25 -23.30 1.32 -2.95
CA LEU A 25 -24.18 2.16 -3.76
C LEU A 25 -24.72 3.37 -2.99
N LYS A 26 -24.96 3.24 -1.68
CA LYS A 26 -25.26 4.38 -0.80
C LYS A 26 -24.06 5.36 -0.79
N SER A 27 -22.84 4.86 -0.58
CA SER A 27 -21.61 5.67 -0.62
C SER A 27 -21.32 6.31 -1.99
N TRP A 28 -21.86 5.76 -3.08
CA TRP A 28 -21.74 6.35 -4.41
C TRP A 28 -22.52 7.67 -4.52
N ASP A 29 -23.64 7.78 -3.81
CA ASP A 29 -24.45 9.00 -3.70
C ASP A 29 -24.83 9.55 -5.09
N ARG A 30 -25.52 8.71 -5.86
CA ARG A 30 -26.05 9.04 -7.21
C ARG A 30 -27.45 8.49 -7.45
N LEU A 31 -27.84 7.45 -6.73
CA LEU A 31 -29.20 6.91 -6.72
C LEU A 31 -29.94 7.47 -5.51
N SER A 32 -31.25 7.73 -5.63
CA SER A 32 -32.05 8.16 -4.48
C SER A 32 -32.31 6.96 -3.57
N THR A 33 -32.70 7.21 -2.32
CA THR A 33 -33.04 6.16 -1.34
C THR A 33 -34.11 5.22 -1.88
N GLU A 34 -35.19 5.76 -2.45
CA GLU A 34 -36.27 4.98 -3.08
C GLU A 34 -35.77 4.08 -4.22
N GLN A 35 -34.85 4.59 -5.06
CA GLN A 35 -34.28 3.79 -6.14
C GLN A 35 -33.39 2.67 -5.60
N LEU A 36 -32.66 2.91 -4.52
CA LEU A 36 -31.83 1.90 -3.87
C LEU A 36 -32.69 0.82 -3.20
N GLU A 37 -33.77 1.20 -2.53
CA GLU A 37 -34.72 0.27 -1.91
C GLU A 37 -35.44 -0.59 -2.95
N SER A 38 -35.71 -0.04 -4.15
CA SER A 38 -36.28 -0.80 -5.27
C SER A 38 -35.31 -1.83 -5.88
N LEU A 39 -34.01 -1.76 -5.56
CA LEU A 39 -33.01 -2.69 -6.08
C LEU A 39 -32.84 -3.88 -5.15
N ASP A 40 -33.36 -5.03 -5.57
CA ASP A 40 -33.20 -6.28 -4.83
C ASP A 40 -31.75 -6.82 -4.95
N CYS A 41 -30.95 -6.57 -3.90
CA CYS A 41 -29.56 -7.03 -3.80
C CYS A 41 -29.43 -8.55 -3.55
N THR A 42 -30.53 -9.28 -3.34
CA THR A 42 -30.53 -10.74 -3.19
C THR A 42 -30.54 -11.47 -4.54
N GLN A 43 -30.94 -10.78 -5.61
CA GLN A 43 -31.00 -11.32 -6.96
C GLN A 43 -29.63 -11.75 -7.50
N PRO A 44 -29.62 -12.65 -8.50
CA PRO A 44 -28.43 -12.91 -9.29
C PRO A 44 -27.82 -11.62 -9.85
N LYS A 45 -26.49 -11.50 -9.81
CA LYS A 45 -25.78 -10.27 -10.18
C LYS A 45 -26.08 -9.76 -11.59
N TRP A 46 -26.41 -10.65 -12.53
CA TRP A 46 -26.72 -10.25 -13.91
C TRP A 46 -28.05 -9.49 -13.97
N LEU A 47 -29.09 -9.96 -13.27
CA LEU A 47 -30.41 -9.34 -13.22
C LEU A 47 -30.35 -8.02 -12.45
N PHE A 48 -29.66 -8.03 -11.30
CA PHE A 48 -29.37 -6.83 -10.53
C PHE A 48 -28.70 -5.74 -11.38
N LEU A 49 -27.73 -6.14 -12.21
CA LEU A 49 -26.96 -5.26 -13.07
C LEU A 49 -27.81 -4.68 -14.21
N GLU A 50 -28.74 -5.45 -14.78
CA GLU A 50 -29.70 -4.95 -15.76
C GLU A 50 -30.62 -3.89 -15.15
N ASN A 51 -31.17 -4.17 -13.97
CA ASN A 51 -32.00 -3.22 -13.22
C ASN A 51 -31.23 -1.95 -12.88
N LEU A 52 -29.99 -2.08 -12.39
CA LEU A 52 -29.12 -0.95 -12.09
C LEU A 52 -28.79 -0.13 -13.34
N ILE A 53 -28.52 -0.77 -14.49
CA ILE A 53 -28.25 -0.10 -15.75
C ILE A 53 -29.48 0.70 -16.23
N SER A 54 -30.68 0.14 -16.05
CA SER A 54 -31.93 0.83 -16.37
C SER A 54 -32.08 2.12 -15.56
N ARG A 55 -31.93 2.03 -14.23
CA ARG A 55 -31.95 3.19 -13.31
C ARG A 55 -30.87 4.23 -13.63
N CYS A 56 -29.67 3.77 -13.99
CA CYS A 56 -28.60 4.65 -14.44
C CYS A 56 -28.96 5.36 -15.76
N GLY A 57 -29.70 4.69 -16.65
CA GLY A 57 -30.24 5.25 -17.90
C GLY A 57 -31.24 6.37 -17.64
N GLU A 58 -32.22 6.14 -16.75
CA GLU A 58 -33.23 7.11 -16.33
C GLU A 58 -32.57 8.41 -15.82
N LYS A 59 -31.55 8.30 -14.96
CA LYS A 59 -30.78 9.44 -14.44
C LYS A 59 -29.70 9.98 -15.37
N ARG A 60 -29.59 9.46 -16.59
CA ARG A 60 -28.56 9.81 -17.59
C ARG A 60 -27.14 9.78 -17.01
N LEU A 61 -26.86 8.79 -16.14
CA LEU A 61 -25.55 8.64 -15.52
C LEU A 61 -24.51 8.25 -16.57
N GLY A 62 -23.54 9.13 -16.79
CA GLY A 62 -22.44 8.92 -17.72
C GLY A 62 -21.20 8.29 -17.08
N LEU A 63 -20.15 8.14 -17.89
CA LEU A 63 -18.83 7.62 -17.48
C LEU A 63 -18.27 8.33 -16.23
N LYS A 64 -18.52 9.64 -16.11
CA LYS A 64 -18.11 10.44 -14.95
C LYS A 64 -18.74 9.93 -13.64
N ALA A 65 -20.00 9.51 -13.67
CA ALA A 65 -20.68 8.96 -12.50
C ALA A 65 -20.15 7.56 -12.18
N VAL A 66 -20.02 6.68 -13.18
CA VAL A 66 -19.54 5.30 -12.98
C VAL A 66 -18.11 5.25 -12.44
N THR A 67 -17.22 6.14 -12.90
CA THR A 67 -15.86 6.22 -12.37
C THR A 67 -15.80 6.74 -10.92
N LYS A 68 -16.83 7.47 -10.44
CA LYS A 68 -17.00 7.79 -9.01
C LYS A 68 -17.31 6.52 -8.21
N LEU A 69 -18.20 5.65 -8.71
CA LEU A 69 -18.51 4.36 -8.06
C LEU A 69 -17.28 3.46 -7.99
N GLU A 70 -16.54 3.35 -9.09
CA GLU A 70 -15.29 2.58 -9.10
C GLU A 70 -14.30 3.12 -8.05
N MET A 71 -14.17 4.44 -7.93
CA MET A 71 -13.29 5.04 -6.93
C MET A 71 -13.76 4.73 -5.50
N VAL A 72 -15.07 4.80 -5.22
CA VAL A 72 -15.65 4.39 -3.93
C VAL A 72 -15.30 2.92 -3.63
N TYR A 73 -15.45 2.02 -4.61
CA TYR A 73 -15.09 0.61 -4.44
C TYR A 73 -13.62 0.41 -4.00
N TYR A 74 -12.67 1.12 -4.62
CA TYR A 74 -11.25 1.00 -4.25
C TYR A 74 -10.94 1.65 -2.90
N ILE A 75 -11.63 2.72 -2.53
CA ILE A 75 -11.50 3.33 -1.20
C ILE A 75 -12.00 2.37 -0.11
N ASP A 76 -13.14 1.71 -0.34
CA ASP A 76 -13.74 0.77 0.62
C ASP A 76 -13.00 -0.58 0.65
N ASN A 77 -12.23 -0.88 -0.41
CA ASN A 77 -11.48 -2.12 -0.55
C ASN A 77 -10.04 -1.79 -0.98
N PRO A 78 -9.25 -1.12 -0.12
CA PRO A 78 -7.92 -0.65 -0.50
C PRO A 78 -6.97 -1.83 -0.73
N ASN A 79 -7.24 -3.01 -0.16
CA ASN A 79 -6.35 -4.17 -0.24
C ASN A 79 -6.42 -4.94 -1.58
N GLN A 80 -6.91 -4.28 -2.63
CA GLN A 80 -7.11 -4.85 -3.96
C GLN A 80 -5.88 -4.61 -4.84
N GLY A 81 -4.98 -5.58 -4.90
CA GLY A 81 -3.74 -5.52 -5.67
C GLY A 81 -2.52 -5.22 -4.83
N THR A 82 -1.40 -4.89 -5.47
CA THR A 82 -0.12 -4.60 -4.78
C THR A 82 0.15 -3.11 -4.84
N TRP A 83 0.20 -2.48 -3.68
CA TRP A 83 0.64 -1.10 -3.51
C TRP A 83 2.16 -1.03 -3.48
N GLN A 84 2.69 0.07 -4.00
CA GLN A 84 4.10 0.41 -3.95
C GLN A 84 4.25 1.78 -3.28
N ALA A 85 5.12 1.87 -2.28
CA ALA A 85 5.38 3.10 -1.57
C ALA A 85 6.58 3.85 -2.18
N PHE A 86 6.43 5.16 -2.27
CA PHE A 86 7.42 6.11 -2.73
C PHE A 86 7.57 7.23 -1.71
N GLN A 87 8.73 7.84 -1.67
CA GLN A 87 9.07 8.95 -0.79
C GLN A 87 9.47 10.15 -1.63
N LEU A 88 8.76 11.25 -1.45
CA LEU A 88 9.15 12.58 -1.91
C LEU A 88 10.33 13.06 -1.06
N MET A 89 11.32 13.63 -1.70
CA MET A 89 12.56 14.09 -1.07
C MET A 89 12.75 15.58 -1.38
N GLU A 90 13.64 16.23 -0.63
CA GLU A 90 14.06 17.61 -0.91
C GLU A 90 12.85 18.57 -1.02
N ALA A 91 12.16 18.74 0.11
CA ALA A 91 11.04 19.68 0.23
C ALA A 91 11.54 21.12 0.16
N GLU A 92 10.87 21.96 -0.64
CA GLU A 92 11.05 23.41 -0.60
C GLU A 92 10.43 23.97 0.70
N ASP A 93 10.85 25.18 1.13
CA ASP A 93 10.43 25.80 2.39
C ASP A 93 8.89 25.86 2.57
N ASP A 94 8.15 25.99 1.47
CA ASP A 94 6.69 26.06 1.47
C ASP A 94 5.98 24.71 1.23
N ALA A 95 6.68 23.58 1.10
CA ALA A 95 6.06 22.30 0.72
C ALA A 95 4.98 21.84 1.70
N VAL A 96 5.15 22.14 3.00
CA VAL A 96 4.24 21.75 4.07
C VAL A 96 2.93 22.56 4.08
N SER A 97 2.90 23.72 3.42
CA SER A 97 1.74 24.64 3.43
C SER A 97 0.78 24.45 2.24
N VAL A 98 1.07 23.51 1.33
CA VAL A 98 0.27 23.27 0.13
C VAL A 98 -1.16 22.83 0.51
N SER A 99 -2.14 23.63 0.10
CA SER A 99 -3.55 23.28 0.32
C SER A 99 -4.04 22.23 -0.68
N PHE A 100 -5.12 21.51 -0.35
CA PHE A 100 -5.69 20.50 -1.26
C PHE A 100 -6.13 21.09 -2.60
N THR A 101 -6.65 22.32 -2.62
CA THR A 101 -7.07 23.00 -3.86
C THR A 101 -5.87 23.30 -4.75
N GLN A 102 -4.82 23.89 -4.18
CA GLN A 102 -3.56 24.17 -4.90
C GLN A 102 -2.92 22.90 -5.44
N PHE A 103 -2.80 21.86 -4.59
CA PHE A 103 -2.28 20.56 -5.01
C PHE A 103 -3.07 20.01 -6.20
N ARG A 104 -4.40 20.00 -6.11
CA ARG A 104 -5.28 19.45 -7.14
C ARG A 104 -5.17 20.21 -8.46
N GLU A 105 -5.09 21.52 -8.42
CA GLU A 105 -5.00 22.37 -9.62
C GLU A 105 -3.65 22.17 -10.31
N ARG A 106 -2.54 22.28 -9.57
CA ARG A 106 -1.18 22.10 -10.10
C ARG A 106 -0.97 20.70 -10.68
N PHE A 107 -1.41 19.67 -9.95
CA PHE A 107 -1.28 18.29 -10.39
C PHE A 107 -2.03 18.02 -11.69
N LYS A 108 -3.25 18.57 -11.82
CA LYS A 108 -4.05 18.42 -13.04
C LYS A 108 -3.46 19.18 -14.20
N ALA A 109 -3.10 20.45 -13.99
CA ALA A 109 -2.53 21.31 -15.02
C ALA A 109 -1.29 20.65 -15.64
N ASN A 110 -0.37 20.15 -14.81
CA ASN A 110 0.84 19.52 -15.32
C ASN A 110 0.57 18.24 -16.14
N LEU A 111 -0.34 17.36 -15.71
CA LEU A 111 -0.64 16.16 -16.51
C LEU A 111 -1.46 16.48 -17.77
N GLU A 112 -2.27 17.55 -17.75
CA GLU A 112 -3.06 17.98 -18.90
C GLU A 112 -2.21 18.70 -19.96
N GLU A 113 -1.04 19.25 -19.58
CA GLU A 113 -0.01 19.75 -20.52
C GLU A 113 0.54 18.63 -21.42
N ASP A 114 0.86 17.47 -20.83
CA ASP A 114 1.45 16.33 -21.56
C ASP A 114 0.41 15.43 -22.25
N PHE A 115 -0.82 15.38 -21.74
CA PHE A 115 -1.85 14.45 -22.22
C PHE A 115 -3.16 15.15 -22.59
N ARG A 116 -3.44 15.25 -23.90
CA ARG A 116 -4.76 15.72 -24.40
C ARG A 116 -5.93 14.86 -23.94
N HIS A 117 -5.68 13.57 -23.74
CA HIS A 117 -6.70 12.59 -23.39
C HIS A 117 -6.34 11.91 -22.08
N ILE A 118 -6.66 12.56 -20.96
CA ILE A 118 -6.49 12.02 -19.62
C ILE A 118 -7.76 12.20 -18.79
N SER A 119 -8.01 11.30 -17.84
CA SER A 119 -9.10 11.45 -16.89
C SER A 119 -8.60 11.34 -15.46
N ILE A 120 -8.58 12.47 -14.76
CA ILE A 120 -8.09 12.59 -13.39
C ILE A 120 -9.27 12.87 -12.45
N ARG A 121 -9.38 12.05 -11.40
CA ARG A 121 -10.31 12.27 -10.28
C ARG A 121 -9.56 12.30 -8.98
N MET A 122 -9.97 13.19 -8.08
CA MET A 122 -9.41 13.31 -6.75
C MET A 122 -10.52 13.38 -5.71
N LYS A 123 -10.29 12.74 -4.56
CA LYS A 123 -11.16 12.81 -3.39
C LYS A 123 -10.26 12.88 -2.15
N LYS A 124 -10.41 13.94 -1.37
CA LYS A 124 -9.86 14.03 -0.02
C LYS A 124 -10.82 13.33 0.94
N LEU A 125 -10.30 12.46 1.79
CA LEU A 125 -11.02 11.77 2.86
C LEU A 125 -10.84 12.52 4.19
N GLU A 126 -11.65 12.13 5.18
CA GLU A 126 -11.64 12.73 6.52
C GLU A 126 -10.33 12.49 7.27
N ASP A 127 -9.69 11.35 7.04
CA ASP A 127 -8.37 10.99 7.60
C ASP A 127 -7.20 11.76 6.94
N GLY A 128 -7.49 12.73 6.08
CA GLY A 128 -6.50 13.51 5.35
C GLY A 128 -5.97 12.85 4.08
N ALA A 129 -6.33 11.59 3.80
CA ALA A 129 -5.87 10.88 2.61
C ALA A 129 -6.47 11.49 1.33
N ILE A 130 -5.61 11.78 0.35
CA ILE A 130 -6.02 12.17 -0.99
C ILE A 130 -5.91 10.95 -1.89
N TRP A 131 -7.06 10.48 -2.35
CA TRP A 131 -7.16 9.45 -3.37
C TRP A 131 -7.20 10.10 -4.74
N ILE A 132 -6.34 9.65 -5.64
CA ILE A 132 -6.28 10.10 -7.03
C ILE A 132 -6.48 8.88 -7.92
N ARG A 133 -7.40 8.99 -8.88
CA ARG A 133 -7.62 7.98 -9.93
C ARG A 133 -7.26 8.62 -11.27
N ILE A 134 -6.36 7.98 -12.00
CA ILE A 134 -5.87 8.44 -13.29
C ILE A 134 -6.16 7.36 -14.33
N ALA A 135 -6.98 7.68 -15.34
CA ALA A 135 -7.06 6.87 -16.55
C ALA A 135 -6.25 7.56 -17.64
N TRP A 136 -5.27 6.83 -18.16
CA TRP A 136 -4.33 7.32 -19.16
C TRP A 136 -4.87 7.07 -20.57
N GLY A 137 -4.83 8.08 -21.41
CA GLY A 137 -4.93 7.95 -22.87
C GLY A 137 -3.60 8.28 -23.52
N ASP A 138 -3.65 8.54 -24.82
CA ASP A 138 -2.52 9.08 -25.59
C ASP A 138 -3.07 10.09 -26.61
N ASN A 139 -2.23 10.64 -27.49
CA ASN A 139 -2.63 11.66 -28.46
C ASN A 139 -3.70 11.19 -29.46
N PHE A 140 -3.92 9.88 -29.59
CA PHE A 140 -4.82 9.29 -30.57
C PHE A 140 -5.94 8.45 -29.93
N ARG A 141 -5.83 8.14 -28.64
CA ARG A 141 -6.71 7.22 -27.92
C ARG A 141 -7.31 7.87 -26.69
N LYS A 142 -8.63 7.69 -26.54
CA LYS A 142 -9.37 8.05 -25.33
C LYS A 142 -8.78 7.35 -24.10
N PRO A 143 -8.96 7.93 -22.90
CA PRO A 143 -8.46 7.34 -21.66
C PRO A 143 -8.93 5.90 -21.46
N ASN A 144 -7.99 5.00 -21.14
CA ASN A 144 -8.30 3.62 -20.82
C ASN A 144 -8.81 3.49 -19.37
N HIS A 145 -10.11 3.65 -19.21
CA HIS A 145 -10.76 3.53 -17.90
C HIS A 145 -10.78 2.11 -17.33
N LEU A 146 -10.37 1.07 -18.07
CA LEU A 146 -10.28 -0.31 -17.57
C LEU A 146 -8.95 -0.59 -16.85
N LYS A 147 -7.93 0.23 -17.05
CA LYS A 147 -6.63 0.10 -16.37
C LYS A 147 -6.21 1.43 -15.74
N PRO A 148 -7.01 1.98 -14.79
CA PRO A 148 -6.63 3.20 -14.11
C PRO A 148 -5.49 2.95 -13.11
N THR A 149 -4.64 3.95 -12.95
CA THR A 149 -3.67 4.04 -11.86
C THR A 149 -4.33 4.74 -10.67
N TYR A 150 -4.07 4.23 -9.47
CA TYR A 150 -4.49 4.88 -8.23
C TYR A 150 -3.28 5.38 -7.46
N VAL A 151 -3.41 6.56 -6.90
CA VAL A 151 -2.42 7.19 -6.03
C VAL A 151 -3.10 7.57 -4.72
N VAL A 152 -2.43 7.30 -3.60
CA VAL A 152 -2.85 7.77 -2.28
C VAL A 152 -1.72 8.57 -1.67
N HIS A 153 -2.03 9.78 -1.21
CA HIS A 153 -1.05 10.69 -0.62
C HIS A 153 -1.65 11.45 0.55
N TYR A 154 -0.83 11.73 1.56
CA TYR A 154 -1.18 12.59 2.69
C TYR A 154 -0.24 13.80 2.62
N LEU A 155 -0.80 15.00 2.40
CA LEU A 155 0.01 16.22 2.15
C LEU A 155 0.99 16.56 3.28
N GLN A 156 0.71 16.11 4.50
CA GLN A 156 1.57 16.32 5.68
C GLN A 156 2.76 15.36 5.75
N THR A 157 2.86 14.42 4.81
CA THR A 157 3.89 13.38 4.80
C THR A 157 4.58 13.32 3.44
N PRO A 158 5.86 12.94 3.38
CA PRO A 158 6.54 12.77 2.11
C PRO A 158 6.12 11.50 1.37
N TYR A 159 5.23 10.66 1.91
CA TYR A 159 4.95 9.35 1.33
C TYR A 159 3.77 9.36 0.37
N VAL A 160 3.93 8.62 -0.72
CA VAL A 160 2.94 8.43 -1.77
C VAL A 160 2.83 6.94 -2.10
N PHE A 161 1.62 6.42 -2.24
CA PHE A 161 1.37 5.01 -2.56
C PHE A 161 0.73 4.88 -3.93
N PHE A 162 1.27 4.00 -4.78
CA PHE A 162 0.76 3.72 -6.12
C PHE A 162 0.18 2.31 -6.24
N LEU A 163 -0.89 2.19 -7.02
CA LEU A 163 -1.51 0.92 -7.42
C LEU A 163 -1.79 0.96 -8.93
N ASN A 164 -1.55 -0.18 -9.61
CA ASN A 164 -1.71 -0.33 -11.07
C ASN A 164 -0.94 0.73 -11.87
N PHE A 165 0.29 1.01 -11.43
CA PHE A 165 1.20 1.96 -12.05
C PHE A 165 2.03 1.27 -13.14
N MET A 166 2.10 1.88 -14.33
CA MET A 166 2.87 1.37 -15.47
C MET A 166 4.14 2.20 -15.66
N SER A 167 5.27 1.54 -15.95
CA SER A 167 6.57 2.20 -16.10
C SER A 167 6.58 3.34 -17.13
N LYS A 168 5.76 3.25 -18.19
CA LYS A 168 5.66 4.30 -19.22
C LYS A 168 5.06 5.63 -18.74
N HIS A 169 4.25 5.61 -17.68
CA HIS A 169 3.64 6.82 -17.11
C HIS A 169 4.41 7.37 -15.92
N LYS A 170 5.53 6.71 -15.56
CA LYS A 170 6.31 7.02 -14.37
C LYS A 170 6.91 8.42 -14.38
N PRO A 171 7.58 8.87 -15.46
CA PRO A 171 8.17 10.21 -15.50
C PRO A 171 7.11 11.30 -15.30
N PHE A 172 5.99 11.23 -16.02
CA PHE A 172 4.90 12.21 -15.97
C PHE A 172 4.19 12.26 -14.61
N LEU A 173 3.99 11.10 -13.97
CA LEU A 173 3.39 11.08 -12.64
C LEU A 173 4.34 11.67 -11.59
N TYR A 174 5.64 11.43 -11.72
CA TYR A 174 6.65 11.95 -10.81
C TYR A 174 6.72 13.47 -10.93
N GLU A 175 6.98 13.91 -12.17
CA GLU A 175 6.34 15.04 -12.84
C GLU A 175 5.44 15.94 -11.98
N ALA A 176 4.17 15.55 -12.09
CA ALA A 176 3.04 16.20 -11.47
C ALA A 176 3.08 16.15 -9.94
N LEU A 177 3.62 15.11 -9.33
CA LEU A 177 3.70 15.00 -7.87
C LEU A 177 4.67 16.03 -7.30
N PHE A 178 5.89 16.12 -7.83
CA PHE A 178 6.90 17.01 -7.26
C PHE A 178 6.51 18.48 -7.50
N ARG A 179 5.96 18.83 -8.68
CA ARG A 179 5.43 20.18 -8.96
C ARG A 179 4.24 20.53 -8.07
N ALA A 180 3.32 19.59 -7.86
CA ALA A 180 2.13 19.85 -7.05
C ALA A 180 2.43 19.92 -5.55
N THR A 181 3.46 19.21 -5.08
CA THR A 181 3.84 19.12 -3.66
C THR A 181 5.05 19.99 -3.30
N ARG A 182 5.68 20.68 -4.26
CA ARG A 182 6.91 21.48 -4.06
C ARG A 182 8.07 20.67 -3.49
N HIS A 183 8.29 19.51 -4.07
CA HIS A 183 9.47 18.68 -3.85
C HIS A 183 10.29 18.67 -5.15
N THR A 184 11.58 18.32 -5.08
CA THR A 184 12.43 18.25 -6.29
C THR A 184 12.62 16.83 -6.80
N SER A 185 12.48 15.81 -5.93
CA SER A 185 12.73 14.42 -6.31
C SER A 185 11.84 13.41 -5.59
N ILE A 186 11.74 12.20 -6.18
CA ILE A 186 10.95 11.09 -5.66
C ILE A 186 11.74 9.78 -5.77
N LYS A 187 11.80 9.02 -4.69
CA LYS A 187 12.53 7.76 -4.59
C LYS A 187 11.58 6.61 -4.26
N GLU A 188 11.90 5.42 -4.76
CA GLU A 188 11.20 4.20 -4.35
C GLU A 188 11.55 3.87 -2.90
N ALA A 189 10.54 3.69 -2.05
CA ALA A 189 10.77 3.37 -0.64
C ALA A 189 11.21 1.90 -0.45
N HIS A 190 11.23 1.09 -1.53
CA HIS A 190 11.45 -0.35 -1.52
C HIS A 190 10.49 -1.09 -0.58
N LEU A 191 9.25 -0.60 -0.54
CA LEU A 191 8.16 -1.20 0.20
C LEU A 191 6.97 -1.43 -0.73
N SER A 192 6.48 -2.67 -0.73
CA SER A 192 5.29 -3.07 -1.48
C SER A 192 4.49 -4.14 -0.76
N GLY A 193 3.18 -4.19 -0.96
CA GLY A 193 2.31 -5.15 -0.28
C GLY A 193 0.85 -4.93 -0.63
N ARG A 194 -0.04 -5.82 -0.18
CA ARG A 194 -1.46 -5.67 -0.53
C ARG A 194 -2.21 -4.74 0.41
N SER A 195 -1.82 -4.67 1.67
CA SER A 195 -2.51 -3.82 2.65
C SER A 195 -1.97 -2.39 2.65
N LEU A 196 -2.70 -1.47 2.03
CA LEU A 196 -2.34 -0.05 2.00
C LEU A 196 -2.16 0.52 3.41
N THR A 197 -3.09 0.19 4.32
CA THR A 197 -3.03 0.63 5.72
C THR A 197 -1.78 0.09 6.42
N ALA A 198 -1.43 -1.18 6.21
CA ALA A 198 -0.22 -1.74 6.79
C ALA A 198 1.05 -1.08 6.24
N LEU A 199 1.12 -0.82 4.93
CA LEU A 199 2.27 -0.12 4.34
C LEU A 199 2.41 1.29 4.90
N ARG A 200 1.28 2.00 5.01
CA ARG A 200 1.21 3.32 5.64
C ARG A 200 1.72 3.26 7.07
N ASP A 201 1.20 2.36 7.89
CA ASP A 201 1.57 2.26 9.30
C ASP A 201 3.05 1.89 9.48
N LEU A 202 3.63 1.16 8.53
CA LEU A 202 5.04 0.79 8.53
C LEU A 202 5.97 1.98 8.21
N VAL A 203 5.66 2.78 7.19
CA VAL A 203 6.51 3.93 6.79
C VAL A 203 6.22 5.19 7.61
N MET A 204 4.99 5.33 8.10
CA MET A 204 4.54 6.50 8.85
C MET A 204 4.65 6.32 10.36
N ARG A 205 5.34 5.28 10.85
CA ARG A 205 5.46 4.99 12.28
C ARG A 205 5.97 6.19 13.10
N GLN A 206 6.90 6.96 12.55
CA GLN A 206 7.43 8.18 13.17
C GLN A 206 6.47 9.40 13.11
N TYR A 207 5.41 9.33 12.31
CA TYR A 207 4.38 10.37 12.16
C TYR A 207 3.07 10.02 12.90
N GLN A 208 3.09 8.97 13.74
CA GLN A 208 1.91 8.46 14.45
C GLN A 208 1.29 9.46 15.45
N GLN A 209 2.00 10.53 15.83
CA GLN A 209 1.42 11.60 16.67
C GLN A 209 0.27 12.37 15.99
N VAL A 210 0.06 12.19 14.67
CA VAL A 210 -0.98 12.89 13.88
C VAL A 210 -2.24 12.03 13.70
N PHE A 211 -2.25 10.77 14.15
CA PHE A 211 -3.36 9.84 13.90
C PHE A 211 -3.84 9.13 15.19
N PRO A 212 -5.16 9.09 15.45
CA PRO A 212 -5.68 8.46 16.67
C PRO A 212 -5.42 6.94 16.64
N THR A 213 -4.59 6.47 17.57
CA THR A 213 -4.32 5.05 17.77
C THR A 213 -5.08 4.59 19.00
N LYS A 214 -6.04 3.68 18.85
CA LYS A 214 -6.78 3.10 19.99
C LYS A 214 -5.82 2.33 20.91
N ASP A 215 -6.03 2.54 22.21
CA ASP A 215 -5.16 2.16 23.32
C ASP A 215 -4.67 0.71 23.31
N ARG A 216 -3.37 0.55 23.60
CA ARG A 216 -2.71 -0.72 23.87
C ARG A 216 -3.04 -1.15 25.30
N THR A 217 -3.94 -2.12 25.46
CA THR A 217 -4.16 -2.79 26.75
C THR A 217 -3.45 -4.13 26.75
N LEU A 218 -2.34 -4.20 27.49
CA LEU A 218 -1.68 -5.45 27.86
C LEU A 218 -2.63 -6.24 28.77
N LYS A 219 -3.08 -7.42 28.34
CA LYS A 219 -3.81 -8.35 29.20
C LYS A 219 -2.81 -9.36 29.79
N GLU A 220 -2.58 -9.26 31.08
CA GLU A 220 -1.94 -10.30 31.89
C GLU A 220 -2.76 -11.59 31.83
N ARG A 221 -2.08 -12.72 31.63
CA ARG A 221 -2.67 -14.07 31.67
C ARG A 221 -2.11 -14.80 32.89
N ASN A 222 -2.90 -14.89 33.95
CA ASN A 222 -2.56 -15.63 35.15
C ASN A 222 -2.98 -17.11 35.01
N GLY A 223 -2.02 -18.02 35.20
CA GLY A 223 -2.23 -19.45 35.38
C GLY A 223 -1.46 -19.94 36.60
N THR A 224 -2.09 -20.79 37.42
CA THR A 224 -1.57 -21.28 38.71
C THR A 224 -0.44 -22.32 38.50
N PRO A 225 0.69 -22.21 39.23
CA PRO A 225 1.91 -23.01 38.97
C PRO A 225 1.93 -24.39 39.66
N LEU A 226 2.59 -25.37 39.01
CA LEU A 226 2.85 -26.72 39.52
C LEU A 226 4.31 -26.98 39.95
N HIS A 227 5.27 -26.07 39.74
CA HIS A 227 6.54 -26.06 40.50
C HIS A 227 7.29 -24.70 40.40
N PRO A 228 7.60 -24.00 41.52
CA PRO A 228 7.95 -22.58 41.49
C PRO A 228 9.32 -22.21 40.87
N ASN A 229 10.33 -23.08 40.93
CA ASN A 229 11.68 -22.74 40.47
C ASN A 229 11.90 -22.99 38.97
N ILE A 230 11.36 -24.09 38.44
CA ILE A 230 11.48 -24.46 37.01
C ILE A 230 10.59 -23.55 36.15
N GLU A 231 9.38 -23.23 36.63
CA GLU A 231 8.50 -22.31 35.93
C GLU A 231 9.04 -20.87 35.92
N LYS A 232 9.72 -20.43 36.98
CA LYS A 232 10.33 -19.10 37.02
C LYS A 232 11.44 -18.96 35.97
N GLU A 233 12.33 -19.94 35.87
CA GLU A 233 13.38 -19.93 34.85
C GLU A 233 12.78 -19.98 33.43
N HIS A 234 11.85 -20.90 33.16
CA HIS A 234 11.18 -20.97 31.86
C HIS A 234 10.37 -19.71 31.53
N ALA A 235 9.73 -19.09 32.52
CA ALA A 235 9.02 -17.83 32.36
C ALA A 235 9.98 -16.69 32.01
N GLU A 236 11.12 -16.56 32.71
CA GLU A 236 12.14 -15.55 32.41
C GLU A 236 12.76 -15.73 31.02
N TYR A 237 12.99 -16.97 30.57
CA TYR A 237 13.44 -17.24 29.19
C TYR A 237 12.35 -16.98 28.15
N ALA A 238 11.08 -17.28 28.46
CA ALA A 238 9.96 -16.98 27.57
C ALA A 238 9.72 -15.46 27.45
N GLU A 239 9.80 -14.73 28.55
CA GLU A 239 9.68 -13.28 28.60
C GLU A 239 10.82 -12.59 27.84
N ARG A 240 12.07 -13.02 28.03
CA ARG A 240 13.22 -12.51 27.25
C ARG A 240 13.05 -12.70 25.75
N ARG A 241 12.55 -13.87 25.31
CA ARG A 241 12.26 -14.12 23.88
C ARG A 241 11.12 -13.27 23.37
N HIS A 242 10.07 -13.09 24.18
CA HIS A 242 8.95 -12.22 23.83
C HIS A 242 9.41 -10.77 23.68
N GLN A 243 10.16 -10.25 24.65
CA GLN A 243 10.73 -8.90 24.61
C GLN A 243 11.60 -8.70 23.36
N MET A 244 12.47 -9.67 23.04
CA MET A 244 13.30 -9.62 21.83
C MET A 244 12.44 -9.57 20.54
N ALA A 245 11.34 -10.34 20.48
CA ALA A 245 10.41 -10.31 19.35
C ALA A 245 9.72 -8.94 19.23
N CYS A 246 9.31 -8.35 20.37
CA CYS A 246 8.71 -7.02 20.44
C CYS A 246 9.70 -5.92 20.03
N GLU A 247 10.95 -5.99 20.46
CA GLU A 247 12.00 -5.02 20.08
C GLU A 247 12.32 -5.10 18.58
N ALA A 248 12.36 -6.31 18.02
CA ALA A 248 12.70 -6.50 16.61
C ALA A 248 11.56 -6.11 15.65
N PHE A 249 10.31 -6.48 15.96
CA PHE A 249 9.18 -6.32 15.02
C PHE A 249 8.14 -5.30 15.49
N GLY A 250 8.20 -4.89 16.75
CA GLY A 250 7.22 -4.07 17.43
C GLY A 250 6.26 -4.90 18.28
N ASP A 251 5.52 -4.19 19.11
CA ASP A 251 4.52 -4.75 20.01
C ASP A 251 3.09 -4.59 19.46
N GLY A 252 2.17 -5.43 19.93
CA GLY A 252 0.75 -5.41 19.60
C GLY A 252 0.39 -5.97 18.22
N ILE A 253 -0.60 -5.37 17.56
CA ILE A 253 -1.07 -5.80 16.24
C ILE A 253 -0.07 -5.34 15.19
N LEU A 254 0.66 -6.29 14.60
CA LEU A 254 1.69 -5.99 13.60
C LEU A 254 1.09 -5.71 12.20
N PRO A 255 1.64 -4.72 11.46
CA PRO A 255 1.20 -4.42 10.10
C PRO A 255 1.25 -5.65 9.21
N LYS A 256 0.17 -5.88 8.47
CA LYS A 256 0.08 -7.02 7.55
C LYS A 256 1.01 -6.84 6.36
N LEU A 257 2.07 -7.62 6.33
CA LEU A 257 3.03 -7.68 5.23
C LEU A 257 3.17 -9.12 4.74
N GLU A 258 3.01 -9.38 3.45
CA GLU A 258 2.97 -10.78 2.98
C GLU A 258 4.30 -11.31 2.48
N ARG A 259 5.23 -10.42 2.12
CA ARG A 259 6.48 -10.80 1.45
C ARG A 259 7.63 -9.93 1.90
N ALA A 260 8.83 -10.50 1.95
CA ALA A 260 10.10 -9.78 2.00
C ALA A 260 11.11 -10.45 1.05
N VAL A 261 11.92 -9.65 0.37
CA VAL A 261 12.89 -10.12 -0.63
C VAL A 261 14.25 -9.53 -0.32
N TYR A 262 15.26 -10.38 -0.22
CA TYR A 262 16.66 -10.02 -0.06
C TYR A 262 17.43 -10.53 -1.28
N LYS A 263 17.97 -9.61 -2.06
CA LYS A 263 18.92 -9.92 -3.13
C LYS A 263 20.33 -9.69 -2.63
N LEU A 264 21.17 -10.70 -2.74
CA LEU A 264 22.58 -10.65 -2.41
C LEU A 264 23.37 -10.59 -3.72
N GLU A 265 24.27 -9.63 -3.83
CA GLU A 265 25.20 -9.47 -4.95
C GLU A 265 26.60 -9.21 -4.35
N THR A 266 27.35 -10.28 -4.10
CA THR A 266 28.62 -10.24 -3.37
C THR A 266 29.69 -11.00 -4.15
N ARG A 267 30.97 -10.68 -3.92
CA ARG A 267 32.07 -11.50 -4.44
C ARG A 267 32.29 -12.71 -3.55
N TYR A 268 32.65 -13.85 -4.15
CA TYR A 268 33.05 -15.02 -3.39
C TYR A 268 34.43 -14.77 -2.74
N ARG A 269 34.51 -14.85 -1.41
CA ARG A 269 35.77 -14.67 -0.64
C ARG A 269 36.29 -16.00 -0.09
N GLY A 270 36.22 -17.07 -0.88
CA GLY A 270 36.75 -18.37 -0.47
C GLY A 270 38.27 -18.41 -0.54
N ASN A 271 38.92 -18.98 0.47
CA ASN A 271 40.38 -19.06 0.59
C ASN A 271 40.98 -20.29 -0.14
N SER A 272 40.24 -20.90 -1.06
CA SER A 272 40.65 -22.14 -1.75
C SER A 272 41.36 -21.83 -3.06
N SER A 273 42.57 -22.35 -3.22
CA SER A 273 43.48 -22.18 -4.37
C SER A 273 43.02 -22.83 -5.69
N ASN A 274 41.72 -23.09 -5.89
CA ASN A 274 41.21 -23.77 -7.10
C ASN A 274 40.10 -22.95 -7.78
N THR A 275 40.34 -22.66 -9.08
CA THR A 275 39.42 -22.47 -10.23
C THR A 275 38.14 -21.61 -10.15
N LEU A 276 37.69 -21.15 -8.98
CA LEU A 276 36.58 -20.19 -8.80
C LEU A 276 37.07 -18.80 -8.40
N ASN A 277 38.38 -18.58 -8.49
CA ASN A 277 39.07 -17.33 -8.13
C ASN A 277 38.99 -16.29 -9.25
N ASP A 278 37.93 -16.31 -10.05
CA ASP A 278 37.65 -15.20 -10.96
C ASP A 278 37.12 -14.06 -10.09
N LYS A 279 38.05 -13.24 -9.59
CA LYS A 279 37.82 -12.21 -8.55
C LYS A 279 36.78 -11.15 -8.95
N ASP A 280 36.32 -11.17 -10.20
CA ASP A 280 35.34 -10.26 -10.77
C ASP A 280 33.92 -10.86 -10.89
N GLU A 281 33.71 -12.18 -10.70
CA GLU A 281 32.36 -12.74 -10.81
C GLU A 281 31.55 -12.54 -9.52
N LEU A 282 30.40 -11.85 -9.68
CA LEU A 282 29.46 -11.61 -8.58
C LEU A 282 28.60 -12.85 -8.32
N PHE A 283 28.69 -13.38 -7.10
CA PHE A 283 27.74 -14.33 -6.56
C PHE A 283 26.40 -13.63 -6.30
N ARG A 284 25.35 -14.16 -6.94
CA ARG A 284 23.99 -13.62 -6.87
C ARG A 284 23.07 -14.62 -6.17
N GLY A 285 22.45 -14.19 -5.07
CA GLY A 285 21.49 -14.97 -4.30
C GLY A 285 20.18 -14.21 -4.11
N VAL A 286 19.04 -14.91 -4.06
CA VAL A 286 17.76 -14.28 -3.73
C VAL A 286 17.03 -15.09 -2.68
N VAL A 287 16.83 -14.50 -1.51
CA VAL A 287 16.00 -15.06 -0.43
C VAL A 287 14.64 -14.38 -0.44
N LYS A 288 13.57 -15.17 -0.46
CA LYS A 288 12.18 -14.67 -0.46
C LYS A 288 11.42 -15.31 0.69
N PHE A 289 10.88 -14.47 1.56
CA PHE A 289 9.95 -14.90 2.58
C PHE A 289 8.51 -14.60 2.14
N SER A 290 7.59 -15.49 2.46
CA SER A 290 6.16 -15.30 2.18
C SER A 290 5.29 -15.88 3.30
N SER A 291 4.30 -15.10 3.74
CA SER A 291 3.31 -15.51 4.74
C SER A 291 2.01 -14.73 4.53
N SER A 292 0.93 -15.13 5.19
CA SER A 292 -0.30 -14.33 5.30
C SER A 292 -0.09 -13.05 6.12
N ASN A 293 0.80 -13.10 7.12
CA ASN A 293 1.36 -11.95 7.84
C ASN A 293 2.79 -12.29 8.30
N LEU A 294 3.77 -11.85 7.53
CA LEU A 294 5.19 -12.15 7.71
C LEU A 294 5.74 -11.62 9.04
N LEU A 295 5.38 -10.39 9.41
CA LEU A 295 5.84 -9.80 10.66
C LEU A 295 5.30 -10.59 11.86
N GLN A 296 4.04 -11.00 11.82
CA GLN A 296 3.46 -11.87 12.84
C GLN A 296 4.15 -13.23 12.88
N SER A 297 4.45 -13.83 11.72
CA SER A 297 5.16 -15.11 11.66
C SER A 297 6.57 -15.00 12.25
N PHE A 298 7.34 -13.97 11.91
CA PHE A 298 8.68 -13.79 12.48
C PHE A 298 8.63 -13.52 13.99
N HIS A 299 7.73 -12.64 14.42
CA HIS A 299 7.51 -12.40 15.84
C HIS A 299 7.17 -13.70 16.57
N HIS A 300 6.27 -14.52 16.03
CA HIS A 300 5.91 -15.81 16.62
C HIS A 300 7.10 -16.75 16.68
N CYS A 301 7.88 -16.91 15.61
CA CYS A 301 9.05 -17.80 15.59
C CYS A 301 10.11 -17.42 16.65
N VAL A 302 10.31 -16.12 16.89
CA VAL A 302 11.23 -15.64 17.93
C VAL A 302 10.64 -15.88 19.32
N ALA A 303 9.38 -15.49 19.53
CA ALA A 303 8.70 -15.66 20.81
C ALA A 303 8.56 -17.13 21.23
N THR A 304 8.37 -18.06 20.29
CA THR A 304 8.31 -19.51 20.56
C THR A 304 9.66 -20.20 20.58
N GLY A 305 10.75 -19.50 20.25
CA GLY A 305 12.12 -20.06 20.27
C GLY A 305 12.41 -21.03 19.13
N ILE A 306 11.63 -20.97 18.03
CA ILE A 306 11.94 -21.68 16.78
C ILE A 306 13.23 -21.12 16.16
N VAL A 307 13.49 -19.83 16.38
CA VAL A 307 14.72 -19.14 15.95
C VAL A 307 15.51 -18.75 17.19
N GLU A 308 16.76 -19.20 17.27
CA GLU A 308 17.70 -18.86 18.34
C GLU A 308 18.42 -17.52 18.08
N GLY A 309 18.82 -16.85 19.18
CA GLY A 309 19.74 -15.71 19.13
C GLY A 309 19.13 -14.40 18.64
N PRO A 310 19.88 -13.27 18.75
CA PRO A 310 19.33 -11.95 18.46
C PRO A 310 18.84 -11.89 17.02
N VAL A 311 17.63 -11.33 16.84
CA VAL A 311 17.02 -11.18 15.51
C VAL A 311 17.98 -10.41 14.61
N THR A 312 18.36 -11.04 13.50
CA THR A 312 19.32 -10.43 12.57
C THR A 312 18.83 -9.04 12.13
N PRO A 313 19.74 -8.05 12.03
CA PRO A 313 19.38 -6.71 11.55
C PRO A 313 18.69 -6.72 10.19
N LEU A 314 18.92 -7.75 9.37
CA LEU A 314 18.24 -7.92 8.09
C LEU A 314 16.73 -8.07 8.28
N LEU A 315 16.28 -8.86 9.26
CA LEU A 315 14.85 -9.09 9.52
C LEU A 315 14.23 -7.91 10.28
N SER A 316 14.88 -7.41 11.32
CA SER A 316 14.37 -6.25 12.08
C SER A 316 14.39 -4.94 11.27
N SER A 317 15.23 -4.84 10.23
CA SER A 317 15.21 -3.67 9.33
C SER A 317 13.90 -3.50 8.56
N ILE A 318 13.06 -4.54 8.44
CA ILE A 318 11.76 -4.43 7.78
C ILE A 318 10.90 -3.37 8.47
N THR A 319 10.84 -3.44 9.80
CA THR A 319 10.04 -2.56 10.65
C THR A 319 10.75 -1.26 10.99
N GLN A 320 12.08 -1.29 11.12
CA GLN A 320 12.87 -0.09 11.42
C GLN A 320 13.02 0.84 10.22
N LYS A 321 13.24 0.29 9.02
CA LYS A 321 13.42 1.09 7.79
C LYS A 321 12.15 1.21 6.95
N GLY A 322 11.10 0.45 7.30
CA GLY A 322 9.86 0.39 6.54
C GLY A 322 10.05 -0.13 5.11
N LYS A 323 10.84 -1.19 4.93
CA LYS A 323 11.19 -1.77 3.62
C LYS A 323 10.93 -3.27 3.60
N ASN A 324 10.58 -3.82 2.45
CA ASN A 324 10.49 -5.27 2.29
C ASN A 324 11.23 -5.79 1.06
N TYR A 325 11.99 -4.92 0.41
CA TYR A 325 12.90 -5.27 -0.66
C TYR A 325 14.29 -4.71 -0.35
N PHE A 326 15.28 -5.59 -0.29
CA PHE A 326 16.64 -5.27 0.09
C PHE A 326 17.60 -5.78 -0.98
N VAL A 327 18.57 -4.92 -1.33
CA VAL A 327 19.73 -5.30 -2.15
C VAL A 327 20.95 -5.17 -1.27
N ILE A 328 21.66 -6.26 -1.08
CA ILE A 328 22.84 -6.38 -0.23
C ILE A 328 24.03 -6.57 -1.16
N THR A 329 24.88 -5.55 -1.21
CA THR A 329 26.11 -5.54 -2.03
C THR A 329 27.34 -5.44 -1.12
N ASP A 330 28.50 -5.88 -1.63
CA ASP A 330 29.78 -5.61 -0.96
C ASP A 330 29.97 -4.10 -0.70
N LYS A 331 30.43 -3.73 0.50
CA LYS A 331 30.89 -2.36 0.76
C LYS A 331 32.17 -2.12 -0.04
N VAL A 332 32.12 -1.26 -1.05
CA VAL A 332 33.32 -0.75 -1.71
C VAL A 332 34.06 0.14 -0.70
N PRO A 333 35.32 -0.14 -0.34
CA PRO A 333 36.10 0.77 0.48
C PRO A 333 36.26 2.09 -0.28
N GLY A 334 35.62 3.16 0.17
CA GLY A 334 35.74 4.51 -0.41
C GLY A 334 34.43 5.21 -0.80
N ALA A 335 33.27 4.57 -0.71
CA ALA A 335 32.00 5.26 -0.90
C ALA A 335 31.55 5.91 0.42
N THR A 336 31.84 7.20 0.58
CA THR A 336 31.19 8.06 1.59
C THR A 336 29.71 8.23 1.23
N HIS A 337 28.85 8.08 2.25
CA HIS A 337 27.39 8.20 2.15
C HIS A 337 26.91 9.59 1.79
#